data_AF-A0A943RDD4-F1
#
_entry.id   AF-A0A943RDD4-F1
#
_cell.length_a   1.000
_cell.length_b   1.000
_cell.length_c   1.000
_cell.angle_alpha   90.00
_cell.angle_beta   90.00
_cell.angle_gamma   90.00
#
_symmetry.space_group_name_H-M   'P 1'
#
loop_
_entity.id
_entity.type
_entity.pdbx_description
1 polymer ?
#
loop_
_entity_poly.entity_id
_entity_poly.type
_entity_poly.pdbx_seq_one_letter_code
_entity_poly.pdbx_strand_id
1 'polypeptide(L)'
;MHTLERFLEWGGTKKDVTCLVISGLALIVSILDRFPLPFDAAWIAIILCGIPILLEAFIGLVTAFDIKADVLVSIALIASIGIGEAFAAGEIAFIMQLGALLEDLTVAKARAGIEKLVHLTPQTARR
;
A
#
# COMPACT_ATOMS: atom_id res chain seq x y z
N MET A 1 13.01 16.18 -1.63
CA MET A 1 11.54 16.11 -1.80
C MET A 1 11.18 15.60 -3.19
N HIS A 2 11.56 16.28 -4.29
CA HIS A 2 11.25 15.83 -5.66
C HIS A 2 11.72 14.43 -6.08
N THR A 3 12.87 13.92 -5.60
CA THR A 3 13.33 12.56 -5.99
C THR A 3 12.52 11.44 -5.31
N LEU A 4 11.88 11.72 -4.17
CA LEU A 4 11.04 10.77 -3.45
C LEU A 4 9.62 10.72 -4.03
N GLU A 5 9.03 11.87 -4.37
CA GLU A 5 7.80 11.93 -5.16
C GLU A 5 7.97 11.20 -6.49
N ARG A 6 9.12 11.34 -7.15
CA ARG A 6 9.42 10.60 -8.39
C ARG A 6 9.59 9.09 -8.19
N PHE A 7 9.81 8.60 -6.97
CA PHE A 7 9.86 7.16 -6.67
C PHE A 7 8.45 6.63 -6.38
N LEU A 8 7.62 7.44 -5.71
CA LEU A 8 6.21 7.18 -5.43
C LEU A 8 5.35 7.25 -6.72
N GLU A 9 5.53 8.28 -7.55
CA GLU A 9 4.87 8.43 -8.85
C GLU A 9 5.37 7.45 -9.93
N TRP A 10 6.58 6.89 -9.76
CA TRP A 10 7.04 5.81 -10.64
C TRP A 10 6.37 4.47 -10.30
N GLY A 11 5.60 4.40 -9.21
CA GLY A 11 4.76 3.28 -8.80
C GLY A 11 3.35 3.37 -9.39
N GLY A 12 3.19 3.22 -10.70
CA GLY A 12 1.84 3.00 -11.24
C GLY A 12 1.23 1.71 -10.66
N THR A 13 -0.10 1.60 -10.61
CA THR A 13 -0.86 0.48 -10.00
C THR A 13 -0.31 -0.92 -10.32
N LYS A 14 0.30 -1.12 -11.49
CA LYS A 14 0.98 -2.38 -11.87
C LYS A 14 2.14 -2.77 -10.97
N LYS A 15 2.93 -1.81 -10.49
CA LYS A 15 4.05 -2.04 -9.56
C LYS A 15 3.55 -2.36 -8.16
N ASP A 16 2.50 -1.69 -7.68
CA ASP A 16 1.91 -2.01 -6.37
C ASP A 16 1.32 -3.41 -6.38
N VAL A 17 0.60 -3.79 -7.44
CA VAL A 17 0.14 -5.18 -7.63
C VAL A 17 1.32 -6.16 -7.66
N THR A 18 2.39 -5.85 -8.38
CA THR A 18 3.56 -6.74 -8.47
C THR A 18 4.26 -6.88 -7.12
N CYS A 19 4.46 -5.77 -6.42
CA CYS A 19 5.00 -5.68 -5.07
C CYS A 19 4.17 -6.53 -4.10
N LEU A 20 2.86 -6.37 -4.15
CA LEU A 20 1.89 -7.07 -3.32
C LEU A 20 1.84 -8.58 -3.61
N VAL A 21 1.93 -8.98 -4.87
CA VAL A 21 2.00 -10.41 -5.24
C VAL A 21 3.31 -11.03 -4.73
N ILE A 22 4.43 -10.33 -4.86
CA ILE A 22 5.74 -10.81 -4.39
C ILE A 22 5.77 -10.89 -2.86
N SER A 23 5.27 -9.88 -2.14
CA SER A 23 5.21 -9.88 -0.68
C SER A 23 4.22 -10.90 -0.15
N GLY A 24 3.06 -11.07 -0.80
CA GLY A 24 2.09 -12.12 -0.46
C GLY A 24 2.67 -13.52 -0.64
N LEU A 25 3.41 -13.77 -1.74
CA LEU A 25 4.12 -15.04 -1.93
C LEU A 25 5.20 -15.25 -0.86
N ALA A 26 5.94 -14.20 -0.49
CA ALA A 26 6.95 -14.28 0.57
C ALA A 26 6.33 -14.61 1.94
N LEU A 27 5.16 -14.05 2.27
CA LEU A 27 4.42 -14.36 3.50
C LEU A 27 3.85 -15.78 3.49
N ILE A 28 3.32 -16.25 2.36
CA ILE A 28 2.85 -17.64 2.21
C ILE A 28 4.02 -18.62 2.37
N VAL A 29 5.22 -18.28 1.87
CA VAL A 29 6.42 -19.10 2.09
C VAL A 29 6.83 -19.10 3.56
N SER A 30 6.73 -17.95 4.24
CA SER A 30 7.02 -17.84 5.68
C SER A 30 6.02 -18.64 6.54
N ILE A 31 4.72 -18.61 6.21
CA ILE A 31 3.67 -19.37 6.94
C ILE A 31 3.77 -20.89 6.74
N LEU A 32 4.38 -21.34 5.65
CA LEU A 32 4.47 -22.75 5.30
C LEU A 32 5.59 -23.50 6.04
N ASP A 33 6.46 -22.80 6.79
CA ASP A 33 7.43 -23.27 7.81
C ASP A 33 8.11 -24.64 7.55
N ARG A 34 8.25 -25.02 6.27
CA ARG A 34 8.78 -26.32 5.83
C ARG A 34 10.27 -26.26 5.54
N PHE A 35 10.86 -25.07 5.62
CA PHE A 35 12.29 -24.86 5.51
C PHE A 35 12.76 -24.06 6.72
N PRO A 36 13.65 -24.61 7.57
CA PRO A 36 14.29 -23.85 8.64
C PRO A 36 15.32 -22.93 7.97
N LEU A 37 14.83 -21.84 7.39
CA LEU A 37 15.70 -20.82 6.82
C LEU A 37 16.22 -19.95 7.96
N PRO A 38 17.54 -19.65 7.98
CA PRO A 38 18.11 -18.72 8.96
C PRO A 38 17.64 -17.27 8.75
N PHE A 39 16.88 -16.99 7.70
CA PHE A 39 16.33 -15.69 7.35
C PHE A 39 14.83 -15.81 7.07
N ASP A 40 14.04 -14.99 7.75
CA ASP A 40 12.59 -14.92 7.57
C ASP A 40 12.28 -14.24 6.22
N ALA A 41 11.58 -14.96 5.33
CA ALA A 41 11.15 -14.43 4.04
C ALA A 41 10.25 -13.18 4.20
N ALA A 42 9.66 -12.98 5.38
CA ALA A 42 8.91 -11.79 5.75
C ALA A 42 9.71 -10.48 5.60
N TRP A 43 11.05 -10.50 5.69
CA TRP A 43 11.88 -9.31 5.43
C TRP A 43 11.70 -8.74 4.03
N ILE A 44 11.47 -9.60 3.04
CA ILE A 44 11.19 -9.16 1.67
C ILE A 44 9.88 -8.37 1.65
N ALA A 45 8.84 -8.87 2.34
CA ALA A 45 7.56 -8.19 2.46
C ALA A 45 7.67 -6.86 3.23
N ILE A 46 8.41 -6.84 4.35
CA ILE A 46 8.66 -5.63 5.14
C ILE A 46 9.36 -4.55 4.30
N ILE A 47 10.38 -4.91 3.53
CA ILE A 47 11.13 -3.93 2.74
C ILE A 47 10.27 -3.41 1.57
N LEU A 48 9.63 -4.33 0.84
CA LEU A 48 8.83 -3.99 -0.34
C LEU A 48 7.58 -3.17 0.01
N CYS A 49 6.85 -3.56 1.07
CA CYS A 49 5.61 -2.90 1.47
C CYS A 49 5.82 -1.85 2.58
N GLY A 50 6.83 -1.98 3.44
CA GLY A 50 7.07 -1.06 4.54
C GLY A 50 7.75 0.25 4.13
N ILE A 51 8.63 0.23 3.11
CA ILE A 51 9.23 1.47 2.58
C ILE A 51 8.15 2.46 2.08
N PRO A 52 7.21 2.09 1.20
CA PRO A 52 6.19 3.04 0.73
C PRO A 52 5.34 3.57 1.89
N ILE A 53 4.93 2.72 2.84
CA ILE A 53 4.16 3.14 4.03
C ILE A 53 4.93 4.17 4.86
N LEU A 54 6.22 3.94 5.13
CA LEU A 54 7.05 4.88 5.89
C LEU A 54 7.19 6.23 5.18
N LEU A 55 7.29 6.22 3.86
CA LEU A 55 7.39 7.43 3.05
C LEU A 55 6.08 8.20 3.02
N GLU A 56 4.95 7.53 2.80
CA GLU A 56 3.61 8.14 2.83
C GLU A 56 3.28 8.71 4.22
N ALA A 57 3.59 7.97 5.29
CA ALA A 57 3.45 8.46 6.65
C ALA A 57 4.28 9.73 6.90
N PHE A 58 5.54 9.74 6.44
CA PHE A 58 6.42 10.90 6.60
C PHE A 58 5.94 12.11 5.80
N ILE A 59 5.54 11.91 4.54
CA ILE A 59 5.01 12.99 3.69
C ILE A 59 3.70 13.51 4.26
N GLY A 60 2.77 12.63 4.64
CA GLY A 60 1.48 12.99 5.23
C GLY A 60 1.64 13.81 6.52
N LEU A 61 2.54 13.37 7.40
CA LEU A 61 2.84 14.07 8.65
C LEU A 61 3.46 15.45 8.42
N VAL A 62 4.43 15.57 7.50
CA VAL A 62 5.16 16.82 7.26
C VAL A 62 4.35 17.83 6.45
N THR A 63 3.63 17.39 5.42
CA THR A 63 2.93 18.29 4.50
C THR A 63 1.56 18.71 5.00
N ALA A 64 0.80 17.79 5.59
CA ALA A 64 -0.59 18.05 5.98
C ALA A 64 -0.81 18.13 7.50
N PHE A 65 0.19 17.78 8.32
CA PHE A 65 0.04 17.60 9.78
C PHE A 65 -1.17 16.71 10.15
N ASP A 66 -1.51 15.78 9.27
CA ASP A 66 -2.70 14.94 9.39
C ASP A 66 -2.29 13.53 9.83
N ILE A 67 -2.92 13.02 10.90
CA ILE A 67 -2.64 11.68 11.43
C ILE A 67 -3.46 10.68 10.63
N LYS A 68 -2.89 10.25 9.50
CA LYS A 68 -3.45 9.21 8.65
C LYS A 68 -3.15 7.81 9.18
N ALA A 69 -3.87 6.82 8.65
CA ALA A 69 -3.65 5.41 8.96
C ALA A 69 -2.18 4.99 8.77
N ASP A 70 -1.50 5.56 7.78
CA ASP A 70 -0.09 5.28 7.46
C ASP A 70 0.85 5.60 8.64
N VAL A 71 0.56 6.67 9.39
CA VAL A 71 1.35 7.05 10.58
C VAL A 71 1.19 6.02 11.69
N LEU A 72 -0.03 5.54 11.92
CA LEU A 72 -0.27 4.50 12.93
C LEU A 72 0.39 3.17 12.53
N VAL A 73 0.25 2.78 11.27
CA VAL A 73 0.82 1.53 10.73
C VAL A 73 2.35 1.56 10.76
N SER A 74 2.97 2.69 10.39
CA SER A 74 4.44 2.83 10.45
C SER A 74 4.99 2.67 11.87
N ILE A 75 4.31 3.19 12.89
CA ILE A 75 4.69 2.99 14.30
C ILE A 75 4.59 1.50 14.67
N ALA A 76 3.49 0.83 14.30
CA ALA A 76 3.32 -0.60 14.57
C ALA A 76 4.38 -1.46 13.88
N LEU A 77 4.79 -1.09 12.67
CA LEU A 77 5.80 -1.78 11.88
C LEU A 77 7.20 -1.63 12.51
N ILE A 78 7.57 -0.42 12.93
CA ILE A 78 8.82 -0.17 13.66
C ILE A 78 8.83 -0.91 15.01
N ALA A 79 7.71 -0.87 15.74
CA ALA A 79 7.58 -1.55 17.02
C ALA A 79 7.72 -3.07 16.90
N SER A 80 7.08 -3.68 15.89
CA SER A 80 7.15 -5.13 15.64
C SER A 80 8.57 -5.57 15.28
N ILE A 81 9.28 -4.79 14.46
CA ILE A 81 10.71 -5.03 14.15
C ILE A 81 11.56 -4.90 15.43
N GLY A 82 11.27 -3.91 16.29
CA GLY A 82 11.99 -3.71 17.56
C GLY A 82 11.79 -4.84 18.57
N ILE A 83 10.66 -5.54 18.52
CA ILE A 83 10.37 -6.73 19.35
C ILE A 83 11.00 -8.00 18.73
N GLY A 84 11.40 -7.96 17.46
CA GLY A 84 11.99 -9.08 16.72
C GLY A 84 10.98 -9.92 15.92
N GLU A 85 9.72 -9.47 15.84
CA GLU A 85 8.63 -10.18 15.16
C GLU A 85 8.52 -9.73 13.69
N ALA A 86 9.37 -10.32 12.83
CA ALA A 86 9.42 -9.98 11.41
C ALA A 86 8.17 -10.45 10.65
N PHE A 87 7.63 -11.62 10.96
CA PHE A 87 6.40 -12.13 10.35
C PHE A 87 5.22 -11.17 10.57
N ALA A 88 5.00 -10.74 11.81
CA ALA A 88 3.93 -9.80 12.16
C ALA A 88 4.10 -8.44 11.46
N ALA A 89 5.33 -7.91 11.42
CA ALA A 89 5.61 -6.67 10.69
C ALA A 89 5.31 -6.80 9.19
N GLY A 90 5.64 -7.95 8.60
CA GLY A 90 5.36 -8.24 7.19
C GLY A 90 3.87 -8.37 6.88
N GLU A 91 3.11 -9.06 7.73
CA GLU A 91 1.66 -9.20 7.58
C GLU A 91 0.94 -7.84 7.67
N ILE A 92 1.29 -7.01 8.64
CA ILE A 92 0.73 -5.67 8.82
C ILE A 92 1.00 -4.81 7.56
N ALA A 93 2.24 -4.83 7.06
CA ALA A 93 2.62 -4.08 5.86
C ALA A 93 1.83 -4.55 4.62
N PHE A 94 1.64 -5.85 4.48
CA PHE A 94 0.89 -6.44 3.37
C PHE A 94 -0.58 -6.06 3.39
N ILE A 95 -1.24 -6.16 4.55
CA ILE A 95 -2.67 -5.82 4.68
C ILE A 95 -2.91 -4.34 4.40
N MET A 96 -2.03 -3.46 4.88
CA MET A 96 -2.15 -2.03 4.61
C MET A 96 -2.01 -1.71 3.12
N GLN A 97 -0.98 -2.26 2.45
CA GLN A 97 -0.79 -2.05 1.01
C GLN A 97 -1.96 -2.59 0.18
N LEU A 98 -2.55 -3.72 0.61
CA LEU A 98 -3.77 -4.25 0.00
C LEU A 98 -4.96 -3.29 0.17
N GLY A 99 -5.11 -2.72 1.37
CA GLY A 99 -6.14 -1.74 1.67
C GLY A 99 -6.03 -0.50 0.78
N ALA A 100 -4.83 0.08 0.67
CA ALA A 100 -4.56 1.22 -0.19
C ALA A 100 -4.91 0.94 -1.66
N LEU A 101 -4.53 -0.23 -2.17
CA LEU A 101 -4.87 -0.63 -3.54
C LEU A 101 -6.37 -0.80 -3.75
N LEU A 102 -7.10 -1.34 -2.78
CA LEU A 102 -8.56 -1.46 -2.83
C LEU A 102 -9.24 -0.09 -2.77
N GLU A 103 -8.71 0.85 -1.99
CA GLU A 103 -9.17 2.24 -1.93
C GLU A 103 -9.05 2.91 -3.31
N ASP A 104 -7.88 2.84 -3.94
CA ASP A 104 -7.65 3.40 -5.27
C ASP A 104 -8.61 2.83 -6.33
N LEU A 105 -8.80 1.51 -6.34
CA LEU A 105 -9.72 0.86 -7.26
C LEU A 105 -11.18 1.28 -7.01
N THR A 106 -11.56 1.45 -5.75
CA THR A 106 -12.92 1.86 -5.37
C THR A 106 -13.17 3.32 -5.76
N VAL A 107 -12.20 4.21 -5.53
CA VAL A 107 -12.25 5.62 -5.94
C VAL A 107 -12.31 5.74 -7.46
N ALA A 108 -11.46 5.00 -8.19
CA ALA A 108 -11.46 4.99 -9.65
C ALA A 108 -12.81 4.50 -10.22
N LYS A 109 -13.38 3.45 -9.63
CA LYS A 109 -14.69 2.91 -10.02
C LYS A 109 -15.82 3.90 -9.75
N ALA A 110 -15.80 4.59 -8.61
CA ALA A 110 -16.77 5.63 -8.29
C ALA A 110 -16.70 6.79 -9.30
N ARG A 111 -15.49 7.25 -9.63
CA ARG A 111 -15.25 8.30 -10.63
C ARG A 111 -15.78 7.92 -12.01
N ALA A 112 -15.50 6.71 -12.48
CA ALA A 112 -16.02 6.20 -13.76
C ALA A 112 -17.56 6.09 -13.77
N GLY A 113 -18.16 5.75 -12.63
CA GLY A 113 -19.62 5.76 -12.46
C GLY A 113 -20.22 7.17 -12.64
N ILE A 114 -19.61 8.18 -12.02
CA ILE A 114 -20.03 9.59 -12.16
C ILE A 114 -19.85 10.05 -13.61
N GLU A 115 -18.72 9.75 -14.24
CA GLU A 115 -18.45 10.12 -15.64
C GLU A 115 -19.52 9.54 -16.58
N LYS A 116 -19.92 8.29 -16.35
CA LYS A 116 -21.01 7.66 -17.09
C LYS A 116 -22.36 8.36 -16.88
N LEU A 117 -22.65 8.85 -15.68
CA LEU A 117 -23.87 9.62 -15.39
C LEU A 117 -23.83 11.02 -16.04
N VAL A 118 -22.67 11.69 -16.03
CA VAL A 118 -22.49 12.98 -16.71
C VAL A 118 -22.74 12.83 -18.21
N HIS A 119 -22.23 11.76 -18.84
CA HIS A 119 -22.47 11.49 -20.26
C HIS A 119 -23.92 11.14 -20.62
N LEU A 120 -24.75 10.74 -19.65
CA LEU A 120 -26.17 10.51 -19.87
C LEU A 120 -27.00 11.81 -19.80
N THR A 121 -26.39 12.95 -19.41
CA THR A 121 -27.09 14.24 -19.38
C THR A 121 -27.34 14.71 -20.82
N PRO A 122 -28.61 14.85 -21.26
CA PRO A 122 -28.92 15.22 -22.63
C PRO A 122 -28.42 16.64 -22.94
N GLN A 123 -27.56 16.78 -23.94
CA GLN A 123 -27.02 18.08 -24.37
C GLN A 123 -28.00 18.90 -25.23
N THR A 124 -29.10 18.29 -25.69
CA THR A 124 -30.08 18.94 -26.55
C THR A 124 -31.44 18.98 -25.89
N ALA A 125 -31.86 20.18 -25.47
CA ALA A 125 -33.25 20.47 -25.15
C ALA A 125 -34.05 20.54 -26.45
N ARG A 126 -35.06 19.68 -26.60
CA ARG A 126 -36.05 19.81 -27.68
C ARG A 126 -36.98 20.97 -27.29
N ARG A 127 -37.13 21.96 -28.19
CA ARG A 127 -38.04 23.12 -28.04
C ARG A 127 -39.49 22.70 -27.85
#